data_AF-A0AAQ4DC17-F1
#
_entry.id   AF-A0AAQ4DC17-F1
#
_cell.length_a   1.000
_cell.length_b   1.000
_cell.length_c   1.000
_cell.angle_alpha   90.00
_cell.angle_beta   90.00
_cell.angle_gamma   90.00
#
_symmetry.space_group_name_H-M   'P 1'
#
loop_
_entity.id
_entity.type
_entity.pdbx_description
1 polymer ?
#
loop_
_entity_poly.entity_id
_entity_poly.type
_entity_poly.pdbx_seq_one_letter_code
_entity_poly.pdbx_strand_id
1 'polypeptide(L)'
;MVVQERRALLHGGLREVVTDHPVNKVRPGILASPHDAFLRTPNQAQNDHRKRVNRIRDIVRYLEQVHVSRCSVCSVHKFGVPLFRDEVSRHGDVQPKLQECRLQTMSRGREGKMVDKLSVKNACQMLGKLGVNSRSVYEEDFERPFLARSAKFCALESQKQLAEKSAIDYIDVAEQRINEETQRAKLYLDPGTEHLIQQVVYQELVASHVNAIVAQEDSGVVAYLKNQKVGDLTRIFRLRERPQRSNGVCE
;
A
#
# COMPACT_ATOMS: atom_id res chain seq x y z
N MET A 1 32.20 27.27 -26.06
CA MET A 1 32.91 26.46 -25.05
C MET A 1 32.59 26.89 -23.62
N VAL A 2 32.88 28.14 -23.21
CA VAL A 2 32.74 28.63 -21.82
C VAL A 2 31.32 28.50 -21.22
N VAL A 3 30.26 28.75 -21.99
CA VAL A 3 28.87 28.62 -21.51
C VAL A 3 28.51 27.15 -21.23
N GLN A 4 29.10 26.20 -21.96
CA GLN A 4 28.79 24.78 -21.84
C GLN A 4 29.56 24.14 -20.66
N GLU A 5 30.79 24.56 -20.39
CA GLU A 5 31.52 24.20 -19.17
C GLU A 5 30.86 24.74 -17.90
N ARG A 6 30.43 26.01 -17.90
CA ARG A 6 29.72 26.60 -16.74
C ARG A 6 28.40 25.90 -16.46
N ARG A 7 27.69 25.44 -17.50
CA ARG A 7 26.49 24.60 -17.37
C ARG A 7 26.81 23.24 -16.74
N ALA A 8 27.87 22.57 -17.19
CA ALA A 8 28.28 21.29 -16.63
C ALA A 8 28.63 21.39 -15.13
N LEU A 9 29.33 22.46 -14.73
CA LEU A 9 29.65 22.75 -13.33
C LEU A 9 28.40 23.02 -12.48
N LEU A 10 27.45 23.81 -13.00
CA LEU A 10 26.17 24.06 -12.34
C LEU A 10 25.39 22.75 -12.13
N HIS A 11 25.34 21.89 -13.16
CA HIS A 11 24.66 20.60 -13.08
C HIS A 11 25.32 19.61 -12.11
N GLY A 12 26.66 19.57 -12.09
CA GLY A 12 27.43 18.77 -11.14
C GLY A 12 27.17 19.21 -9.70
N GLY A 13 27.37 20.50 -9.41
CA GLY A 13 27.13 21.06 -8.08
C GLY A 13 25.67 20.95 -7.63
N LEU A 14 24.71 21.08 -8.55
CA LEU A 14 23.30 20.91 -8.23
C LEU A 14 22.97 19.46 -7.84
N ARG A 15 23.53 18.48 -8.56
CA ARG A 15 23.36 17.07 -8.21
C ARG A 15 23.96 16.79 -6.83
N GLU A 16 25.15 17.30 -6.56
CA GLU A 16 25.82 17.14 -5.27
C GLU A 16 24.99 17.71 -4.12
N VAL A 17 24.57 18.99 -4.22
CA VAL A 17 23.76 19.64 -3.17
C VAL A 17 22.41 18.97 -2.96
N VAL A 18 21.75 18.54 -4.03
CA VAL A 18 20.44 17.86 -3.93
C VAL A 18 20.59 16.44 -3.38
N THR A 19 21.78 15.81 -3.51
CA THR A 19 22.12 14.48 -2.97
C THR A 19 22.56 14.53 -1.51
N ASP A 20 23.40 15.50 -1.16
CA ASP A 20 23.97 15.64 0.19
C ASP A 20 22.88 15.69 1.26
N HIS A 21 21.85 16.52 1.07
CA HIS A 21 20.84 16.72 2.10
C HIS A 21 20.00 15.46 2.41
N PRO A 22 19.44 14.73 1.42
CA PRO A 22 18.79 13.44 1.65
C PRO A 22 19.68 12.41 2.36
N VAL A 23 20.94 12.30 1.93
CA VAL A 23 21.89 11.28 2.42
C VAL A 23 22.38 11.59 3.83
N ASN A 24 22.87 12.81 4.06
CA ASN A 24 23.61 13.17 5.26
C ASN A 24 22.75 13.82 6.37
N LYS A 25 21.52 14.25 6.05
CA LYS A 25 20.61 14.87 7.02
C LYS A 25 19.29 14.12 7.17
N VAL A 26 18.60 13.84 6.07
CA VAL A 26 17.26 13.24 6.11
C VAL A 26 17.31 11.80 6.59
N ARG A 27 18.17 10.97 5.99
CA ARG A 27 18.25 9.53 6.31
C ARG A 27 18.63 9.29 7.79
N PRO A 28 19.68 9.91 8.37
CA PRO A 28 19.98 9.78 9.79
C PRO A 28 18.82 10.25 10.68
N GLY A 29 18.16 11.36 10.31
CA GLY A 29 17.00 11.87 11.04
C GLY A 29 15.80 10.93 11.05
N ILE A 30 15.55 10.21 9.94
CA ILE A 30 14.52 9.17 9.88
C ILE A 30 14.91 7.99 10.77
N LEU A 31 16.15 7.52 10.70
CA LEU A 31 16.63 6.38 11.49
C LEU A 31 16.62 6.66 13.00
N ALA A 32 16.85 7.90 13.41
CA ALA A 32 16.78 8.34 14.80
C ALA A 32 15.34 8.63 15.28
N SER A 33 14.35 8.62 14.38
CA SER A 33 12.98 8.96 14.75
C SER A 33 12.31 7.86 15.58
N PRO A 34 11.49 8.22 16.58
CA PRO A 34 10.79 7.24 17.41
C PRO A 34 9.77 6.46 16.58
N HIS A 35 9.46 5.25 17.03
CA HIS A 35 8.56 4.32 16.32
C HIS A 35 7.21 4.97 15.93
N ASP A 36 6.60 5.75 16.82
CA ASP A 36 5.29 6.38 16.58
C ASP A 36 5.34 7.54 15.58
N ALA A 37 6.52 8.10 15.32
CA ALA A 37 6.74 9.12 14.30
C ALA A 37 7.30 8.54 13.00
N PHE A 38 7.69 7.27 12.99
CA PHE A 38 8.45 6.65 11.90
C PHE A 38 7.68 6.60 10.57
N LEU A 39 6.35 6.66 10.60
CA LEU A 39 5.52 6.86 9.40
C LEU A 39 5.40 8.33 8.99
N ARG A 40 5.41 9.28 9.93
CA ARG A 40 5.24 10.71 9.64
C ARG A 40 6.52 11.36 9.16
N THR A 41 7.66 11.04 9.78
CA THR A 41 8.96 11.67 9.50
C THR A 41 9.40 11.52 8.04
N PRO A 42 9.38 10.33 7.40
CA PRO A 42 9.76 10.17 5.99
C PRO A 42 8.79 10.90 5.04
N ASN A 43 7.49 10.86 5.34
CA ASN A 43 6.48 11.57 4.56
C ASN A 43 6.72 13.08 4.57
N GLN A 44 6.98 13.65 5.74
CA GLN A 44 7.30 15.06 5.88
C GLN A 44 8.60 15.40 5.15
N ALA A 45 9.64 14.58 5.35
CA ALA A 45 10.93 14.76 4.67
C ALA A 45 10.81 14.69 3.15
N GLN A 46 9.98 13.79 2.61
CA GLN A 46 9.71 13.69 1.18
C GLN A 46 9.00 14.92 0.64
N ASN A 47 8.00 15.43 1.37
CA ASN A 47 7.30 16.64 1.00
C ASN A 47 8.24 17.85 0.99
N ASP A 48 9.10 17.98 1.99
CA ASP A 48 10.06 19.07 2.09
C ASP A 48 11.16 18.97 1.02
N HIS A 49 11.64 17.76 0.74
CA HIS A 49 12.55 17.49 -0.37
C HIS A 49 11.94 17.92 -1.72
N ARG A 50 10.71 17.52 -1.99
CA ARG A 50 9.98 17.90 -3.20
C ARG A 50 9.81 19.42 -3.31
N LYS A 51 9.46 20.11 -2.22
CA LYS A 51 9.37 21.58 -2.20
C LYS A 51 10.72 22.23 -2.51
N ARG A 52 11.81 21.75 -1.92
CA ARG A 52 13.17 22.25 -2.18
C ARG A 52 13.59 22.05 -3.63
N VAL A 53 13.41 20.83 -4.16
CA VAL A 53 13.71 20.49 -5.56
C VAL A 53 12.92 21.37 -6.53
N ASN A 54 11.64 21.65 -6.24
CA ASN A 54 10.83 22.55 -7.07
C ASN A 54 11.35 24.00 -7.03
N ARG A 55 11.71 24.54 -5.86
CA ARG A 55 12.31 25.88 -5.77
C ARG A 55 13.63 25.98 -6.53
N ILE A 56 14.50 24.99 -6.36
CA ILE A 56 15.77 24.89 -7.08
C ILE A 56 15.51 24.91 -8.59
N ARG A 57 14.59 24.08 -9.07
CA ARG A 57 14.18 24.04 -10.48
C ARG A 57 13.70 25.42 -10.96
N ASP A 58 12.93 26.13 -10.16
CA ASP A 58 12.39 27.44 -10.55
C ASP A 58 13.49 28.50 -10.66
N ILE A 59 14.47 28.49 -9.74
CA ILE A 59 15.67 29.34 -9.81
C ILE A 59 16.51 28.99 -11.05
N VAL A 60 16.81 27.70 -11.26
CA VAL A 60 17.59 27.25 -12.42
C VAL A 60 16.87 27.60 -13.73
N ARG A 61 15.53 27.46 -13.79
CA ARG A 61 14.74 27.89 -14.95
C ARG A 61 14.92 29.38 -15.24
N TYR A 62 14.86 30.22 -14.22
CA TYR A 62 15.09 31.66 -14.37
C TYR A 62 16.49 31.95 -14.92
N LEU A 63 17.52 31.31 -14.36
CA LEU A 63 18.91 31.45 -14.83
C LEU A 63 19.11 30.98 -16.28
N GLU A 64 18.34 29.97 -16.72
CA GLU A 64 18.45 29.43 -18.07
C GLU A 64 17.57 30.12 -19.12
N GLN A 65 16.58 30.91 -18.73
CA GLN A 65 15.78 31.70 -19.68
C GLN A 65 16.64 32.68 -20.50
N VAL A 66 17.84 33.02 -20.03
CA VAL A 66 18.81 33.88 -20.72
C VAL A 66 19.55 33.12 -21.83
N HIS A 67 19.61 31.78 -21.81
CA HIS A 67 20.35 30.98 -22.78
C HIS A 67 19.50 29.79 -23.27
N VAL A 68 18.90 29.95 -24.44
CA VAL A 68 18.04 29.00 -25.19
C VAL A 68 18.54 27.55 -25.13
N SER A 69 18.12 26.76 -24.14
CA SER A 69 18.21 25.28 -24.12
C SER A 69 17.31 24.73 -23.00
N ARG A 70 16.15 24.14 -23.32
CA ARG A 70 15.14 23.62 -22.36
C ARG A 70 15.57 22.37 -21.55
N CYS A 71 16.85 22.05 -21.44
CA CYS A 71 17.33 20.73 -20.97
C CYS A 71 17.46 20.57 -19.44
N SER A 72 17.77 21.61 -18.64
CA SER A 72 18.02 21.40 -17.19
C SER A 72 16.75 21.23 -16.37
N VAL A 73 15.66 21.89 -16.78
CA VAL A 73 14.39 21.92 -16.04
C VAL A 73 13.82 20.50 -15.93
N CYS A 74 14.00 19.69 -16.98
CA CYS A 74 13.69 18.28 -16.96
C CYS A 74 14.67 17.48 -16.09
N SER A 75 15.97 17.83 -16.07
CA SER A 75 16.99 17.10 -15.29
C SER A 75 16.69 17.11 -13.79
N VAL A 76 16.45 18.28 -13.17
CA VAL A 76 16.25 18.38 -11.71
C VAL A 76 15.04 17.58 -11.23
N HIS A 77 13.92 17.67 -11.96
CA HIS A 77 12.72 16.89 -11.66
C HIS A 77 12.92 15.39 -11.92
N LYS A 78 13.62 15.04 -13.01
CA LYS A 78 13.91 13.63 -13.37
C LYS A 78 14.79 12.93 -12.34
N PHE A 79 15.65 13.65 -11.60
CA PHE A 79 16.53 13.01 -10.62
C PHE A 79 16.05 13.18 -9.17
N GLY A 80 15.34 14.26 -8.80
CA GLY A 80 15.01 14.54 -7.40
C GLY A 80 14.14 13.48 -6.72
N VAL A 81 13.15 12.93 -7.43
CA VAL A 81 12.27 11.86 -6.90
C VAL A 81 12.98 10.51 -6.86
N PRO A 82 13.63 10.02 -7.95
CA PRO A 82 14.43 8.80 -7.90
C PRO A 82 15.52 8.83 -6.83
N LEU A 83 16.20 9.97 -6.67
CA LEU A 83 17.20 10.14 -5.62
C LEU A 83 16.63 9.90 -4.23
N PHE A 84 15.48 10.50 -3.88
CA PHE A 84 14.86 10.26 -2.57
C PHE A 84 14.38 8.81 -2.43
N ARG A 85 13.84 8.22 -3.50
CA ARG A 85 13.44 6.81 -3.51
C ARG A 85 14.64 5.92 -3.17
N ASP A 86 15.75 6.08 -3.86
CA ASP A 86 16.88 5.16 -3.81
C ASP A 86 17.75 5.41 -2.56
N GLU A 87 18.02 6.68 -2.24
CA GLU A 87 18.92 7.06 -1.13
C GLU A 87 18.24 7.15 0.24
N VAL A 88 16.91 7.19 0.30
CA VAL A 88 16.18 7.36 1.57
C VAL A 88 15.13 6.28 1.75
N SER A 89 14.15 6.16 0.85
CA SER A 89 13.01 5.25 1.04
C SER A 89 13.41 3.77 0.93
N ARG A 90 14.26 3.44 -0.06
CA ARG A 90 14.78 2.10 -0.35
C ARG A 90 16.17 1.86 0.21
N HIS A 91 16.65 2.73 1.08
CA HIS A 91 17.91 2.50 1.80
C HIS A 91 17.78 1.27 2.70
N GLY A 92 18.83 0.44 2.75
CA GLY A 92 18.81 -0.88 3.41
C GLY A 92 18.34 -0.86 4.87
N ASP A 93 18.68 0.18 5.63
CA ASP A 93 18.25 0.31 7.03
C ASP A 93 16.85 0.92 7.22
N VAL A 94 16.33 1.59 6.19
CA VAL A 94 15.08 2.37 6.26
C VAL A 94 13.92 1.57 5.69
N GLN A 95 14.11 0.97 4.52
CA GLN A 95 13.06 0.26 3.78
C GLN A 95 12.40 -0.85 4.62
N PRO A 96 13.14 -1.78 5.24
CA PRO A 96 12.52 -2.88 5.99
C PRO A 96 11.74 -2.37 7.20
N LYS A 97 12.27 -1.35 7.89
CA LYS A 97 11.61 -0.71 9.03
C LYS A 97 10.32 0.00 8.62
N LEU A 98 10.34 0.72 7.49
CA LEU A 98 9.15 1.39 6.97
C LEU A 98 8.09 0.39 6.53
N GLN A 99 8.49 -0.66 5.84
CA GLN A 99 7.59 -1.73 5.43
C GLN A 99 6.94 -2.38 6.65
N GLU A 100 7.74 -2.80 7.64
CA GLU A 100 7.19 -3.45 8.84
C GLU A 100 6.29 -2.51 9.63
N CYS A 101 6.68 -1.25 9.83
CA CYS A 101 5.87 -0.28 10.55
C CYS A 101 4.48 -0.10 9.90
N ARG A 102 4.40 -0.06 8.57
CA ARG A 102 3.13 0.03 7.83
C ARG A 102 2.29 -1.24 8.00
N LEU A 103 2.89 -2.41 7.80
CA LEU A 103 2.20 -3.70 7.92
C LEU A 103 1.72 -3.96 9.36
N GLN A 104 2.53 -3.62 10.35
CA GLN A 104 2.19 -3.73 11.76
C GLN A 104 1.05 -2.77 12.12
N THR A 105 1.03 -1.56 11.56
CA THR A 105 -0.08 -0.62 11.76
C THR A 105 -1.39 -1.17 11.21
N MET A 106 -1.36 -1.79 10.02
CA MET A 106 -2.53 -2.47 9.45
C MET A 106 -2.99 -3.65 10.32
N SER A 107 -2.04 -4.45 10.82
CA SER A 107 -2.33 -5.60 11.71
C SER A 107 -2.97 -5.16 13.02
N ARG A 108 -2.42 -4.12 13.68
CA ARG A 108 -3.00 -3.52 14.89
C ARG A 108 -4.42 -2.99 14.64
N GLY A 109 -4.66 -2.41 13.46
CA GLY A 109 -5.99 -1.95 13.05
C GLY A 109 -7.01 -3.08 12.88
N ARG A 110 -6.58 -4.32 12.60
CA ARG A 110 -7.46 -5.51 12.59
C ARG A 110 -7.79 -5.99 13.99
N GLU A 111 -6.86 -5.84 14.93
CA GLU A 111 -7.02 -6.17 16.35
C GLU A 111 -7.86 -5.13 17.12
N GLY A 112 -8.48 -4.16 16.44
CA GLY A 112 -9.27 -3.10 17.07
C GLY A 112 -8.45 -2.04 17.80
N LYS A 113 -7.12 -2.05 17.68
CA LYS A 113 -6.27 -1.03 18.29
C LYS A 113 -6.40 0.30 17.56
N MET A 114 -6.34 1.40 18.30
CA MET A 114 -6.30 2.74 17.72
C MET A 114 -5.04 2.92 16.87
N VAL A 115 -5.24 3.33 15.61
CA VAL A 115 -4.18 3.53 14.62
C VAL A 115 -4.36 4.87 13.92
N ASP A 116 -3.22 5.53 13.63
CA ASP A 116 -3.20 6.77 12.87
C ASP A 116 -3.40 6.48 11.37
N LYS A 117 -4.68 6.42 10.98
CA LYS A 117 -5.16 6.15 9.62
C LYS A 117 -4.59 7.13 8.59
N LEU A 118 -4.42 8.39 8.98
CA LEU A 118 -3.89 9.43 8.09
C LEU A 118 -2.41 9.20 7.80
N SER A 119 -1.63 8.80 8.81
CA SER A 119 -0.22 8.47 8.62
C SER A 119 0.00 7.30 7.67
N VAL A 120 -0.82 6.23 7.78
CA VAL A 120 -0.77 5.10 6.84
C VAL A 120 -1.11 5.54 5.42
N LYS A 121 -2.19 6.30 5.26
CA LYS A 121 -2.61 6.83 3.96
C LYS A 121 -1.51 7.67 3.31
N ASN A 122 -0.93 8.61 4.07
CA ASN A 122 0.15 9.45 3.58
C ASN A 122 1.39 8.62 3.19
N ALA A 123 1.74 7.61 3.99
CA ALA A 123 2.86 6.72 3.70
C ALA A 123 2.67 5.90 2.42
N CYS A 124 1.44 5.41 2.18
CA CYS A 124 1.07 4.71 0.95
C CYS A 124 1.13 5.65 -0.27
N GLN A 125 0.55 6.84 -0.14
CA GLN A 125 0.58 7.86 -1.20
C GLN A 125 2.00 8.33 -1.53
N MET A 126 2.89 8.37 -0.54
CA MET A 126 4.31 8.68 -0.78
C MET A 126 4.96 7.63 -1.68
N LEU A 127 4.71 6.33 -1.48
CA LEU A 127 5.24 5.30 -2.39
C LEU A 127 4.74 5.49 -3.82
N GLY A 128 3.45 5.79 -4.00
CA GLY A 128 2.90 6.08 -5.32
C GLY A 128 3.59 7.28 -5.99
N LYS A 129 3.90 8.34 -5.23
CA LYS A 129 4.65 9.50 -5.73
C LYS A 129 6.10 9.17 -6.08
N LEU A 130 6.71 8.19 -5.41
CA LEU A 130 8.09 7.75 -5.68
C LEU A 130 8.22 6.86 -6.92
N GLY A 131 7.12 6.24 -7.38
CA GLY A 131 7.09 5.36 -8.54
C GLY A 131 7.15 6.05 -9.91
N VAL A 132 7.14 7.40 -9.97
CA VAL A 132 7.22 8.24 -11.20
C VAL A 132 6.44 7.64 -12.38
N ASN A 133 5.14 7.96 -12.46
CA ASN A 133 4.20 7.44 -13.48
C ASN A 133 3.95 5.92 -13.43
N SER A 134 4.39 5.24 -12.36
CA SER A 134 4.10 3.83 -12.11
C SER A 134 3.73 3.58 -10.65
N ARG A 135 2.98 2.51 -10.40
CA ARG A 135 2.66 2.00 -9.06
C ARG A 135 3.73 1.04 -8.52
N SER A 136 4.78 0.73 -9.27
CA SER A 136 5.77 -0.31 -8.92
C SER A 136 6.35 -0.18 -7.50
N VAL A 137 6.71 1.03 -7.08
CA VAL A 137 7.24 1.29 -5.73
C VAL A 137 6.21 1.00 -4.65
N TYR A 138 4.94 1.32 -4.90
CA TYR A 138 3.84 0.98 -4.00
C TYR A 138 3.58 -0.54 -3.96
N GLU A 139 3.58 -1.18 -5.12
CA GLU A 139 3.29 -2.60 -5.27
C GLU A 139 4.36 -3.48 -4.59
N GLU A 140 5.62 -3.17 -4.84
CA GLU A 140 6.78 -3.91 -4.31
C GLU A 140 6.99 -3.66 -2.81
N ASP A 141 7.00 -2.40 -2.39
CA ASP A 141 7.40 -2.03 -1.02
C ASP A 141 6.24 -2.09 -0.02
N PHE A 142 5.00 -2.32 -0.48
CA PHE A 142 3.83 -2.42 0.40
C PHE A 142 2.74 -3.40 -0.06
N GLU A 143 2.17 -3.26 -1.27
CA GLU A 143 0.95 -3.98 -1.66
C GLU A 143 1.14 -5.50 -1.61
N ARG A 144 2.20 -6.03 -2.24
CA ARG A 144 2.49 -7.46 -2.24
C ARG A 144 2.76 -8.02 -0.83
N PRO A 145 3.65 -7.41 -0.01
CA PRO A 145 3.79 -7.80 1.40
C PRO A 145 2.50 -7.74 2.21
N PHE A 146 1.67 -6.71 1.98
CA PHE A 146 0.39 -6.51 2.65
C PHE A 146 -0.61 -7.62 2.29
N LEU A 147 -0.77 -7.93 1.00
CA LEU A 147 -1.65 -9.01 0.55
C LEU A 147 -1.18 -10.36 1.09
N ALA A 148 0.13 -10.65 1.05
CA ALA A 148 0.68 -11.90 1.58
C ALA A 148 0.46 -12.05 3.11
N ARG A 149 0.67 -10.98 3.88
CA ARG A 149 0.39 -10.99 5.34
C ARG A 149 -1.10 -11.12 5.63
N SER A 150 -1.93 -10.53 4.79
CA SER A 150 -3.39 -10.63 4.89
C SER A 150 -3.90 -12.03 4.59
N ALA A 151 -3.36 -12.68 3.55
CA ALA A 151 -3.69 -14.06 3.23
C ALA A 151 -3.40 -14.98 4.42
N LYS A 152 -2.18 -14.90 4.96
CA LYS A 152 -1.77 -15.69 6.15
C LYS A 152 -2.68 -15.44 7.36
N PHE A 153 -3.03 -14.18 7.61
CA PHE A 153 -3.92 -13.82 8.70
C PHE A 153 -5.32 -14.45 8.51
N CYS A 154 -5.90 -14.32 7.31
CA CYS A 154 -7.22 -14.87 7.00
C CYS A 154 -7.23 -16.41 7.02
N ALA A 155 -6.17 -17.07 6.55
CA ALA A 155 -6.04 -18.53 6.59
C ALA A 155 -6.01 -19.09 8.02
N LEU A 156 -5.37 -18.38 8.97
CA LEU A 156 -5.37 -18.77 10.38
C LEU A 156 -6.73 -18.52 11.03
N GLU A 157 -7.36 -17.39 10.70
CA GLU A 157 -8.68 -17.03 11.19
C GLU A 157 -9.77 -18.00 10.70
N SER A 158 -9.72 -18.41 9.43
CA SER A 158 -10.68 -19.35 8.85
C SER A 158 -10.64 -20.70 9.56
N GLN A 159 -9.45 -21.26 9.77
CA GLN A 159 -9.28 -22.55 10.45
C GLN A 159 -9.86 -22.53 11.86
N LYS A 160 -9.57 -21.48 12.63
CA LYS A 160 -10.11 -21.32 13.98
C LYS A 160 -11.64 -21.23 13.96
N GLN A 161 -12.18 -20.38 13.10
CA GLN A 161 -13.62 -20.12 13.06
C GLN A 161 -14.43 -21.32 12.56
N LEU A 162 -13.93 -22.08 11.59
CA LEU A 162 -14.58 -23.30 11.11
C LEU A 162 -14.68 -24.39 12.18
N ALA A 163 -13.75 -24.44 13.13
CA ALA A 163 -13.79 -25.38 14.25
C ALA A 163 -14.80 -24.97 15.35
N GLU A 164 -15.11 -23.67 15.46
CA GLU A 164 -15.88 -23.11 16.57
C GLU A 164 -17.32 -22.73 16.19
N LYS A 165 -17.61 -22.49 14.90
CA LYS A 165 -18.87 -21.89 14.43
C LYS A 165 -19.68 -22.82 13.55
N SER A 166 -21.00 -22.62 13.53
CA SER A 166 -21.87 -23.21 12.51
C SER A 166 -21.54 -22.65 11.12
N ALA A 167 -21.92 -23.37 10.05
CA ALA A 167 -21.65 -22.90 8.69
C ALA A 167 -22.22 -21.50 8.41
N ILE A 168 -23.42 -21.15 8.90
CA ILE A 168 -24.00 -19.82 8.68
C ILE A 168 -23.31 -18.74 9.51
N ASP A 169 -23.00 -19.01 10.78
CA ASP A 169 -22.26 -18.04 11.59
C ASP A 169 -20.87 -17.78 11.02
N TYR A 170 -20.26 -18.80 10.41
CA TYR A 170 -18.99 -18.66 9.70
C TYR A 170 -19.13 -17.77 8.46
N ILE A 171 -20.14 -18.03 7.62
CA ILE A 171 -20.43 -17.25 6.41
C ILE A 171 -20.64 -15.78 6.74
N ASP A 172 -21.36 -15.48 7.82
CA ASP A 172 -21.65 -14.11 8.26
C ASP A 172 -20.38 -13.38 8.68
N VAL A 173 -19.49 -14.06 9.41
CA VAL A 173 -18.20 -13.50 9.79
C VAL A 173 -17.28 -13.31 8.58
N ALA A 174 -17.28 -14.24 7.62
CA ALA A 174 -16.53 -14.11 6.39
C ALA A 174 -17.01 -12.91 5.55
N GLU A 175 -18.32 -12.72 5.40
CA GLU A 175 -18.91 -11.56 4.72
C GLU A 175 -18.53 -10.25 5.40
N GLN A 176 -18.65 -10.20 6.72
CA GLN A 176 -18.25 -9.04 7.51
C GLN A 176 -16.77 -8.72 7.28
N ARG A 177 -15.87 -9.72 7.34
CA ARG A 177 -14.44 -9.49 7.17
C ARG A 177 -14.08 -9.03 5.77
N ILE A 178 -14.71 -9.61 4.73
CA ILE A 178 -14.54 -9.14 3.34
C ILE A 178 -14.92 -7.65 3.24
N ASN A 179 -16.05 -7.25 3.83
CA ASN A 179 -16.50 -5.87 3.80
C ASN A 179 -15.54 -4.94 4.58
N GLU A 180 -15.11 -5.34 5.77
CA GLU A 180 -14.15 -4.59 6.59
C GLU A 180 -12.82 -4.33 5.86
N GLU A 181 -12.24 -5.36 5.23
CA GLU A 181 -10.98 -5.23 4.49
C GLU A 181 -11.14 -4.39 3.23
N THR A 182 -12.25 -4.56 2.50
CA THR A 182 -12.56 -3.77 1.30
C THR A 182 -12.70 -2.29 1.67
N GLN A 183 -13.46 -1.96 2.72
CA GLN A 183 -13.60 -0.58 3.19
C GLN A 183 -12.28 -0.02 3.73
N ARG A 184 -11.48 -0.83 4.42
CA ARG A 184 -10.15 -0.43 4.89
C ARG A 184 -9.24 -0.04 3.73
N ALA A 185 -9.21 -0.85 2.66
CA ALA A 185 -8.44 -0.53 1.47
C ALA A 185 -8.93 0.75 0.81
N LYS A 186 -10.24 0.89 0.61
CA LYS A 186 -10.87 2.06 0.01
C LYS A 186 -10.54 3.37 0.73
N LEU A 187 -10.46 3.35 2.07
CA LEU A 187 -10.22 4.56 2.86
C LEU A 187 -8.74 4.98 2.89
N TYR A 188 -7.81 4.02 2.91
CA TYR A 188 -6.41 4.26 3.27
C TYR A 188 -5.40 3.93 2.17
N LEU A 189 -5.73 3.03 1.26
CA LEU A 189 -4.80 2.44 0.30
C LEU A 189 -5.01 3.00 -1.11
N ASP A 190 -4.14 2.58 -2.02
CA ASP A 190 -4.30 2.93 -3.43
C ASP A 190 -5.55 2.24 -4.01
N PRO A 191 -6.36 2.90 -4.87
CA PRO A 191 -7.60 2.34 -5.40
C PRO A 191 -7.45 0.96 -6.07
N GLY A 192 -6.29 0.69 -6.69
CA GLY A 192 -6.01 -0.62 -7.28
C GLY A 192 -5.94 -1.76 -6.25
N THR A 193 -5.76 -1.46 -4.97
CA THR A 193 -5.62 -2.48 -3.91
C THR A 193 -6.95 -3.08 -3.48
N GLU A 194 -8.07 -2.37 -3.67
CA GLU A 194 -9.39 -2.73 -3.14
C GLU A 194 -9.83 -4.12 -3.64
N HIS A 195 -9.82 -4.32 -4.96
CA HIS A 195 -10.21 -5.59 -5.56
C HIS A 195 -9.24 -6.73 -5.19
N LEU A 196 -7.94 -6.44 -5.07
CA LEU A 196 -6.93 -7.43 -4.73
C LEU A 196 -7.10 -7.96 -3.31
N ILE A 197 -7.30 -7.07 -2.32
CA ILE A 197 -7.52 -7.52 -0.94
C ILE A 197 -8.86 -8.26 -0.82
N GLN A 198 -9.90 -7.80 -1.51
CA GLN A 198 -11.19 -8.48 -1.52
C GLN A 198 -11.04 -9.91 -2.04
N GLN A 199 -10.31 -10.10 -3.14
CA GLN A 199 -10.05 -11.42 -3.72
C GLN A 199 -9.23 -12.31 -2.77
N VAL A 200 -8.17 -11.77 -2.16
CA VAL A 200 -7.35 -12.52 -1.19
C VAL A 200 -8.17 -12.98 0.00
N VAL A 201 -8.94 -12.08 0.62
CA VAL A 201 -9.75 -12.41 1.79
C VAL A 201 -10.83 -13.42 1.42
N TYR A 202 -11.48 -13.26 0.26
CA TYR A 202 -12.43 -14.23 -0.24
C TYR A 202 -11.80 -15.61 -0.48
N GLN A 203 -10.61 -15.64 -1.08
CA GLN A 203 -9.91 -16.89 -1.40
C GLN A 203 -9.62 -17.68 -0.12
N GLU A 204 -9.10 -17.01 0.90
CA GLU A 204 -8.69 -17.65 2.16
C GLU A 204 -9.87 -18.00 3.07
N LEU A 205 -10.94 -17.18 3.11
CA LEU A 205 -12.10 -17.42 3.97
C LEU A 205 -13.19 -18.28 3.31
N VAL A 206 -13.33 -18.26 1.98
CA VAL A 206 -14.47 -18.91 1.31
C VAL A 206 -13.97 -19.97 0.35
N ALA A 207 -13.24 -19.58 -0.69
CA ALA A 207 -12.90 -20.48 -1.80
C ALA A 207 -12.13 -21.73 -1.34
N SER A 208 -11.18 -21.55 -0.42
CA SER A 208 -10.34 -22.64 0.10
C SER A 208 -11.10 -23.59 1.04
N HIS A 209 -12.28 -23.19 1.53
CA HIS A 209 -13.04 -23.94 2.53
C HIS A 209 -14.46 -24.32 2.09
N VAL A 210 -14.82 -24.13 0.82
CA VAL A 210 -16.18 -24.43 0.30
C VAL A 210 -16.63 -25.83 0.67
N ASN A 211 -15.78 -26.85 0.47
CA ASN A 211 -16.13 -28.22 0.76
C ASN A 211 -16.35 -28.45 2.27
N ALA A 212 -15.53 -27.82 3.12
CA ALA A 212 -15.67 -27.93 4.57
C ALA A 212 -16.97 -27.28 5.06
N ILE A 213 -17.30 -26.09 4.55
CA ILE A 213 -18.55 -25.37 4.89
C ILE A 213 -19.79 -26.18 4.47
N VAL A 214 -19.76 -26.75 3.26
CA VAL A 214 -20.88 -27.52 2.71
C VAL A 214 -21.07 -28.85 3.43
N ALA A 215 -19.98 -29.51 3.82
CA ALA A 215 -19.97 -30.84 4.43
C ALA A 215 -20.05 -30.82 5.96
N GLN A 216 -20.14 -29.64 6.59
CA GLN A 216 -20.16 -29.51 8.04
C GLN A 216 -21.29 -30.34 8.67
N GLU A 217 -20.96 -31.13 9.68
CA GLU A 217 -21.94 -31.93 10.42
C GLU A 217 -22.94 -30.99 11.13
N ASP A 218 -24.23 -31.35 11.08
CA ASP A 218 -25.38 -30.62 11.67
C ASP A 218 -25.64 -29.19 11.20
N SER A 219 -24.76 -28.60 10.38
CA SER A 219 -24.92 -27.22 9.89
C SER A 219 -24.50 -27.01 8.43
N GLY A 220 -24.12 -28.06 7.71
CA GLY A 220 -23.87 -28.00 6.27
C GLY A 220 -25.14 -28.00 5.41
N VAL A 221 -24.95 -28.04 4.09
CA VAL A 221 -26.05 -27.98 3.10
C VAL A 221 -27.05 -29.12 3.30
N VAL A 222 -26.57 -30.33 3.61
CA VAL A 222 -27.44 -31.50 3.84
C VAL A 222 -28.34 -31.28 5.06
N ALA A 223 -27.80 -30.73 6.15
CA ALA A 223 -28.58 -30.44 7.35
C ALA A 223 -29.63 -29.35 7.09
N TYR A 224 -29.28 -28.31 6.34
CA TYR A 224 -30.21 -27.23 5.99
C TYR A 224 -31.29 -27.66 5.00
N LEU A 225 -31.00 -28.55 4.06
CA LEU A 225 -32.01 -29.15 3.20
C LEU A 225 -33.01 -29.99 3.99
N LYS A 226 -32.53 -30.84 4.92
CA LYS A 226 -33.40 -31.63 5.80
C LYS A 226 -34.32 -30.76 6.66
N ASN A 227 -33.80 -29.65 7.15
CA ASN A 227 -34.52 -28.72 8.02
C ASN A 227 -35.23 -27.58 7.26
N GLN A 228 -35.31 -27.65 5.93
CA GLN A 228 -35.96 -26.65 5.06
C GLN A 228 -35.48 -25.20 5.29
N LYS A 229 -34.21 -25.01 5.65
CA LYS A 229 -33.61 -23.67 5.87
C LYS A 229 -33.16 -23.03 4.55
N VAL A 230 -34.13 -22.74 3.68
CA VAL A 230 -33.89 -22.20 2.32
C VAL A 230 -33.18 -20.83 2.34
N GLY A 231 -33.49 -19.98 3.34
CA GLY A 231 -32.84 -18.68 3.50
C GLY A 231 -31.33 -18.81 3.73
N ASP A 232 -30.93 -19.73 4.60
CA ASP A 232 -29.54 -20.00 4.94
C ASP A 232 -28.76 -20.58 3.75
N LEU A 233 -29.36 -21.53 3.03
CA LEU A 233 -28.80 -22.06 1.78
C LEU A 233 -28.55 -20.93 0.76
N THR A 234 -29.52 -20.03 0.61
CA THR A 234 -29.40 -18.89 -0.32
C THR A 234 -28.20 -18.00 0.03
N ARG A 235 -27.90 -17.79 1.32
CA ARG A 235 -26.73 -17.00 1.76
C ARG A 235 -25.41 -17.70 1.38
N ILE A 236 -25.30 -19.00 1.64
CA ILE A 236 -24.13 -19.81 1.26
C ILE A 236 -23.88 -19.72 -0.25
N PHE A 237 -24.92 -19.88 -1.07
CA PHE A 237 -24.81 -19.79 -2.53
C PHE A 237 -24.41 -18.39 -3.01
N ARG A 238 -25.01 -17.32 -2.45
CA ARG A 238 -24.67 -15.94 -2.83
C ARG A 238 -23.21 -15.60 -2.55
N LEU A 239 -22.68 -16.00 -1.39
CA LEU A 239 -21.29 -15.72 -1.06
C LEU A 239 -20.35 -16.46 -2.02
N ARG A 240 -20.67 -17.70 -2.39
CA ARG A 240 -19.90 -18.47 -3.38
C ARG A 240 -19.82 -17.77 -4.74
N GLU A 241 -20.88 -17.13 -5.20
CA GLU A 241 -20.90 -16.46 -6.51
C GLU A 241 -20.23 -15.08 -6.54
N ARG A 242 -19.95 -14.49 -5.38
CA ARG A 242 -19.46 -13.11 -5.25
C ARG A 242 -18.23 -12.75 -6.13
N PRO A 243 -17.21 -13.61 -6.34
CA PRO A 243 -16.05 -13.27 -7.17
C PRO A 243 -16.37 -13.09 -8.65
N GLN A 244 -17.47 -13.66 -9.15
CA GLN A 244 -17.80 -13.62 -10.57
C GLN A 244 -18.41 -12.28 -11.00
N ARG A 245 -18.86 -11.44 -10.05
CA ARG A 245 -19.57 -10.19 -10.35
C ARG A 245 -18.68 -8.94 -10.39
N SER A 246 -17.44 -8.99 -9.91
CA SER A 246 -16.52 -7.83 -9.94
C SER A 246 -15.73 -7.70 -11.24
N ASN A 247 -15.83 -8.68 -12.16
CA ASN A 247 -15.21 -8.65 -13.49
C ASN A 247 -16.20 -8.33 -14.64
N GLY A 248 -17.43 -7.91 -14.31
CA GLY A 248 -18.38 -7.41 -15.30
C GLY A 248 -18.05 -5.99 -15.70
N VAL A 249 -17.04 -5.82 -16.56
CA VAL A 249 -17.05 -4.67 -17.48
C VAL A 249 -18.32 -4.84 -18.30
N CYS A 250 -19.28 -3.94 -18.12
CA CYS A 250 -20.40 -3.84 -19.04
C CYS A 250 -19.82 -3.48 -20.42
N GLU A 251 -19.83 -4.44 -21.34
CA GLU A 251 -19.95 -4.15 -22.78
C GLU A 251 -21.35 -3.63 -23.09
#